data_AF-A0A1F2W6Z0-F1
#
_entry.id   AF-A0A1F2W6Z0-F1
#
_cell.length_a   1.000
_cell.length_b   1.000
_cell.length_c   1.000
_cell.angle_alpha   90.00
_cell.angle_beta   90.00
_cell.angle_gamma   90.00
#
_symmetry.space_group_name_H-M   'P 1'
#
loop_
_entity.id
_entity.type
_entity.pdbx_description
1 polymer ?
#
loop_
_entity_poly.entity_id
_entity_poly.type
_entity_poly.pdbx_seq_one_letter_code
_entity_poly.pdbx_strand_id
1 'polypeptide(L)'
;MIFGVILGLVFAYLMRPRSRSFPIGSPEAFRAQLHEALSPSPRERRAPYALRQDVGNEILLHSTSTKVGNRIQEDTLLIRISGDQVTTVGTRFAHSWLRKKMGKTSTRP
;
A
#
# COMPACT_ATOMS: atom_id res chain seq x y z
N MET A 1 21.34 -18.52 -21.29
CA MET A 1 19.86 -18.36 -21.31
C MET A 1 19.17 -18.55 -19.95
N ILE A 2 19.72 -19.32 -19.02
CA ILE A 2 19.13 -19.57 -17.69
C ILE A 2 18.97 -18.29 -16.85
N PHE A 3 19.91 -17.34 -16.97
CA PHE A 3 19.91 -16.11 -16.18
C PHE A 3 18.69 -15.21 -16.44
N GLY A 4 18.21 -15.15 -17.69
CA GLY A 4 17.02 -14.36 -18.05
C GLY A 4 15.73 -14.93 -17.47
N VAL A 5 15.64 -16.26 -17.36
CA VAL A 5 14.47 -16.95 -16.80
C VAL A 5 14.38 -16.74 -15.29
N ILE A 6 15.52 -16.82 -14.58
CA ILE A 6 15.58 -16.56 -13.13
C ILE A 6 15.20 -15.11 -12.82
N LEU A 7 15.75 -14.15 -13.58
CA LEU A 7 15.44 -12.74 -13.39
C LEU A 7 13.96 -12.43 -13.67
N GLY A 8 13.40 -13.04 -14.73
CA GLY A 8 11.99 -12.94 -15.07
C GLY A 8 11.07 -13.49 -13.97
N LEU A 9 11.40 -14.66 -13.41
CA LEU A 9 10.65 -15.27 -12.31
C LEU A 9 10.68 -14.42 -11.03
N VAL A 10 11.84 -13.86 -10.68
CA VAL A 10 11.96 -12.96 -9.51
C VAL A 10 11.13 -11.70 -9.70
N PHE A 11 11.17 -11.10 -10.89
CA PHE A 11 10.38 -9.90 -11.18
C PHE A 11 8.87 -10.18 -11.16
N ALA A 12 8.44 -11.29 -11.78
CA ALA A 12 7.05 -11.73 -11.75
C ALA A 12 6.56 -12.02 -10.31
N TYR A 13 7.40 -12.62 -9.48
CA TYR A 13 7.08 -12.88 -8.08
C TYR A 13 6.97 -11.60 -7.24
N LEU A 14 7.80 -10.60 -7.51
CA LEU A 14 7.76 -9.30 -6.83
C LEU A 14 6.53 -8.45 -7.22
N MET A 15 6.09 -8.57 -8.48
CA MET A 15 4.92 -7.86 -9.01
C MET A 15 3.59 -8.54 -8.68
N ARG A 16 3.60 -9.80 -8.20
CA ARG A 16 2.37 -10.51 -7.87
C ARG A 16 1.67 -9.83 -6.68
N PRO A 17 0.41 -9.38 -6.82
CA PRO A 17 -0.34 -8.77 -5.73
C PRO A 17 -0.55 -9.80 -4.62
N ARG A 18 -0.32 -9.39 -3.38
CA ARG A 18 -0.52 -10.20 -2.18
C ARG A 18 -1.63 -9.63 -1.34
N SER A 19 -2.51 -10.49 -0.84
CA SER A 19 -3.50 -10.16 0.17
C SER A 19 -2.92 -10.35 1.57
N ARG A 20 -3.13 -9.38 2.46
CA ARG A 20 -2.77 -9.47 3.87
C ARG A 20 -3.89 -8.91 4.73
N SER A 21 -4.34 -9.68 5.71
CA SER A 21 -5.31 -9.22 6.70
C SER A 21 -4.63 -8.89 8.03
N PHE A 22 -5.15 -7.87 8.72
CA PHE A 22 -4.74 -7.54 10.09
C PHE A 22 -5.93 -6.96 10.87
N PRO A 23 -5.99 -7.20 12.19
CA PRO A 23 -7.02 -6.62 13.03
C PRO A 23 -6.82 -5.10 13.19
N ILE A 24 -7.93 -4.39 13.33
CA ILE A 24 -8.00 -2.95 13.60
C ILE A 24 -8.94 -2.69 14.78
N GLY A 25 -8.69 -1.61 15.53
CA GLY A 25 -9.56 -1.21 16.64
C GLY A 25 -10.90 -0.65 16.18
N SER A 26 -10.90 0.25 15.19
CA SER A 26 -12.13 0.73 14.55
C SER A 26 -11.88 1.17 13.09
N PRO A 27 -12.86 0.98 12.20
CA PRO A 27 -12.79 1.43 10.80
C PRO A 27 -12.44 2.91 10.66
N GLU A 28 -13.04 3.77 11.51
CA GLU A 28 -12.85 5.21 11.46
C GLU A 28 -11.45 5.63 11.91
N ALA A 29 -10.93 5.02 12.98
CA ALA A 29 -9.57 5.29 13.42
C ALA A 29 -8.55 4.86 12.36
N PHE A 30 -8.79 3.73 11.70
CA PHE A 30 -7.96 3.30 10.58
C PHE A 30 -8.01 4.28 9.40
N ARG A 31 -9.21 4.77 9.03
CA ARG A 31 -9.36 5.78 7.97
C ARG A 31 -8.63 7.08 8.29
N ALA A 32 -8.76 7.57 9.52
CA ALA A 32 -8.07 8.78 9.97
C ALA A 32 -6.55 8.62 9.88
N GLN A 33 -6.01 7.50 10.37
CA GLN A 33 -4.58 7.18 10.27
C GLN A 33 -4.11 7.01 8.83
N LEU A 34 -4.95 6.42 7.97
CA LEU A 34 -4.63 6.27 6.55
C LEU A 34 -4.60 7.63 5.85
N HIS A 35 -5.57 8.49 6.13
CA HIS A 35 -5.64 9.84 5.59
C HIS A 35 -4.46 10.70 6.06
N GLU A 36 -4.07 10.57 7.33
CA GLU A 36 -2.86 11.19 7.88
C GLU A 36 -1.59 10.64 7.21
N ALA A 37 -1.50 9.33 7.00
CA ALA A 37 -0.38 8.68 6.31
C ALA A 37 -0.23 9.09 4.84
N LEU A 38 -1.35 9.40 4.18
CA LEU A 38 -1.43 9.90 2.80
C LEU A 38 -1.14 11.41 2.72
N SER A 39 -1.29 12.15 3.82
CA SER A 39 -0.96 13.56 3.86
C SER A 39 0.56 13.74 3.73
N PRO A 40 1.04 14.52 2.74
CA PRO A 40 2.47 14.69 2.52
C PRO A 40 3.11 15.33 3.75
N SER A 41 4.04 14.61 4.39
CA SER A 41 4.86 15.18 5.45
C SER A 41 5.71 16.32 4.87
N PRO A 42 5.96 17.43 5.59
CA PRO A 42 6.78 18.54 5.09
C PRO A 42 8.20 18.13 4.64
N ARG A 43 8.71 16.96 5.07
CA ARG A 43 9.98 16.38 4.59
C ARG A 43 9.86 15.60 3.28
N GLU A 44 8.67 15.12 2.93
CA GLU A 44 8.37 14.35 1.72
C GLU A 44 7.63 15.26 0.73
N ARG A 45 8.35 15.82 -0.26
CA ARG A 45 7.78 16.71 -1.30
C ARG A 45 6.53 16.15 -1.99
N ARG A 46 6.35 14.82 -2.01
CA ARG A 46 5.14 14.11 -2.47
C ARG A 46 4.94 12.84 -1.64
N ALA A 47 3.71 12.57 -1.20
CA ALA A 47 3.34 11.25 -0.70
C ALA A 47 3.42 10.25 -1.86
N PRO A 48 3.91 9.01 -1.68
CA PRO A 48 4.08 8.02 -2.75
C PRO A 48 2.78 7.30 -3.15
N TYR A 49 1.70 7.48 -2.40
CA TYR A 49 0.36 7.02 -2.74
C TYR A 49 -0.64 8.16 -2.54
N ALA A 50 -1.67 8.23 -3.37
CA ALA A 50 -2.84 9.07 -3.19
C ALA A 50 -4.10 8.21 -3.12
N LEU A 51 -5.07 8.73 -2.38
CA LEU A 51 -6.43 8.22 -2.38
C LEU A 51 -7.03 8.43 -3.77
N ARG A 52 -7.39 7.34 -4.46
CA ARG A 52 -8.10 7.43 -5.75
C ARG A 52 -9.59 7.24 -5.59
N GLN A 53 -10.00 6.36 -4.66
CA GLN A 53 -11.39 6.03 -4.45
C GLN A 53 -11.61 5.55 -3.01
N ASP A 54 -12.66 6.04 -2.38
CA ASP A 54 -13.17 5.59 -1.09
C ASP A 54 -14.68 5.31 -1.27
N VAL A 55 -15.06 4.04 -1.38
CA VAL A 55 -16.46 3.63 -1.56
C VAL A 55 -16.82 2.65 -0.46
N GLY A 56 -17.61 3.13 0.50
CA GLY A 56 -18.10 2.32 1.61
C GLY A 56 -16.92 1.66 2.32
N ASN A 57 -16.78 0.35 2.21
CA ASN A 57 -15.75 -0.45 2.88
C ASN A 57 -14.47 -0.69 2.04
N GLU A 58 -14.36 -0.12 0.84
CA GLU A 58 -13.21 -0.31 -0.04
C GLU A 58 -12.49 1.01 -0.31
N ILE A 59 -11.19 1.05 -0.02
CA ILE A 59 -10.31 2.18 -0.28
C ILE A 59 -9.26 1.73 -1.29
N LEU A 60 -9.17 2.43 -2.41
CA LEU A 60 -8.23 2.14 -3.48
C LEU A 60 -7.19 3.25 -3.55
N LEU A 61 -5.96 2.89 -3.23
CA LEU A 61 -4.80 3.77 -3.27
C LEU A 61 -4.02 3.52 -4.55
N HIS A 62 -3.65 4.61 -5.22
CA HIS A 62 -2.79 4.57 -6.38
C HIS A 62 -1.46 5.21 -6.06
N SER A 63 -0.38 4.60 -6.56
CA SER A 63 0.94 5.22 -6.55
C SER A 63 0.87 6.56 -7.29
N THR A 64 1.29 7.62 -6.61
CA THR A 64 1.48 8.97 -7.16
C THR A 64 2.87 9.17 -7.74
N SER A 65 3.70 8.11 -7.73
CA SER A 65 5.07 8.16 -8.22
C SER A 65 5.07 8.48 -9.71
N THR A 66 5.27 9.75 -10.03
CA THR A 66 5.50 10.23 -11.38
C THR A 66 6.87 9.72 -11.83
N LYS A 67 6.88 8.68 -12.68
CA LYS A 67 7.98 8.25 -13.55
C LYS A 67 9.39 8.38 -12.94
N VAL A 68 9.94 7.29 -12.39
CA VAL A 68 11.40 7.14 -12.31
C VAL A 68 11.88 6.60 -13.67
N GLY A 69 12.10 7.52 -14.62
CA GLY A 69 12.49 7.18 -16.01
C GLY A 69 11.31 6.87 -16.95
N ASN A 70 11.52 5.99 -17.94
CA ASN A 70 10.55 5.70 -19.02
C ASN A 70 9.50 4.62 -18.66
N ARG A 71 9.45 4.18 -17.39
CA ARG A 71 8.52 3.15 -16.90
C ARG A 71 7.53 3.77 -15.93
N ILE A 72 6.24 3.71 -16.26
CA ILE A 72 5.15 4.06 -15.33
C ILE A 72 5.00 2.85 -14.40
N GLN A 73 5.30 3.03 -13.11
CA GLN A 73 5.11 2.00 -12.11
C GLN A 73 3.75 2.23 -11.43
N GLU A 74 2.72 1.59 -11.99
CA GLU A 74 1.36 1.60 -11.47
C GLU A 74 1.24 0.57 -10.34
N ASP A 75 1.64 0.96 -9.12
CA ASP A 75 1.36 0.16 -7.93
C ASP A 75 0.00 0.58 -7.35
N THR A 76 -0.97 -0.34 -7.39
CA THR A 76 -2.29 -0.18 -6.76
C THR A 76 -2.34 -0.96 -5.44
N LEU A 77 -2.90 -0.33 -4.41
CA LEU A 77 -3.17 -0.94 -3.13
C LEU A 77 -4.66 -0.83 -2.83
N LEU A 78 -5.36 -1.97 -2.89
CA LEU A 78 -6.74 -2.09 -2.46
C LEU A 78 -6.76 -2.38 -0.96
N ILE A 79 -7.62 -1.68 -0.23
CA ILE A 79 -7.82 -1.84 1.20
C ILE A 79 -9.31 -2.10 1.41
N ARG A 80 -9.64 -3.27 1.93
CA ARG A 80 -11.00 -3.67 2.28
C ARG A 80 -11.14 -3.69 3.79
N ILE A 81 -12.12 -2.97 4.30
CA ILE A 81 -12.42 -2.88 5.71
C ILE A 81 -13.66 -3.74 5.98
N SER A 82 -13.56 -4.71 6.87
CA SER A 82 -14.66 -5.60 7.24
C SER A 82 -14.70 -5.74 8.75
N GLY A 83 -15.60 -4.99 9.39
CA GLY A 83 -15.73 -4.98 10.85
C GLY A 83 -14.44 -4.54 11.55
N ASP A 84 -13.86 -5.44 12.32
CA ASP A 84 -12.61 -5.29 13.06
C ASP A 84 -11.37 -5.74 12.27
N GLN A 85 -11.51 -6.07 10.98
CA GLN A 85 -10.39 -6.50 10.14
C GLN A 85 -10.21 -5.63 8.91
N VAL A 86 -8.95 -5.42 8.53
CA VAL A 86 -8.58 -4.79 7.27
C VAL A 86 -7.80 -5.79 6.42
N THR A 87 -8.24 -5.99 5.19
CA THR A 87 -7.56 -6.77 4.16
C THR A 87 -6.96 -5.83 3.13
N THR A 88 -5.65 -5.89 2.96
CA THR A 88 -4.94 -5.09 1.95
C THR A 88 -4.41 -5.98 0.84
N VAL A 89 -4.60 -5.56 -0.41
CA VAL A 89 -4.17 -6.27 -1.62
C VAL A 89 -3.30 -5.36 -2.45
N GLY A 90 -2.02 -5.70 -2.61
CA GLY A 90 -1.07 -4.89 -3.35
C GLY A 90 0.32 -5.52 -3.42
N THR A 91 1.27 -4.79 -4.00
CA THR A 91 2.67 -5.24 -4.13
C THR A 91 3.36 -5.27 -2.76
N ARG A 92 4.51 -5.95 -2.68
CA ARG A 92 5.34 -5.96 -1.47
C ARG A 92 5.75 -4.53 -1.05
N PHE A 93 5.97 -3.64 -2.02
CA PHE A 93 6.31 -2.24 -1.77
C PHE A 93 5.16 -1.47 -1.13
N ALA A 94 3.94 -1.66 -1.65
CA ALA A 94 2.73 -1.07 -1.07
C ALA A 94 2.53 -1.51 0.38
N HIS A 95 2.62 -2.81 0.65
CA HIS A 95 2.54 -3.35 2.01
C HIS A 95 3.63 -2.81 2.94
N SER A 96 4.87 -2.70 2.44
CA SER A 96 5.98 -2.17 3.22
C SER A 96 5.81 -0.68 3.54
N TRP A 97 5.33 0.11 2.58
CA TRP A 97 5.02 1.53 2.80
C TRP A 97 3.90 1.69 3.82
N LEU A 98 2.82 0.93 3.65
CA LEU A 98 1.67 0.91 4.54
C LEU A 98 2.09 0.59 5.98
N ARG A 99 2.90 -0.46 6.16
CA ARG A 99 3.48 -0.84 7.46
C ARG A 99 4.40 0.23 8.03
N LYS A 100 5.22 0.91 7.20
CA LYS A 100 6.12 1.96 7.69
C LYS A 100 5.35 3.20 8.17
N LYS A 101 4.24 3.53 7.51
CA LYS A 101 3.41 4.69 7.84
C LYS A 101 2.45 4.41 9.00
N MET A 102 1.72 3.30 8.96
CA MET A 102 0.73 2.94 10.01
C MET A 102 1.30 2.06 11.13
N GLY A 103 2.40 1.34 10.91
CA GLY A 103 2.98 0.43 11.92
C GLY A 103 3.75 1.13 13.05
N LYS A 104 3.87 2.47 13.03
CA LYS A 104 4.44 3.22 14.16
C LYS A 104 3.50 3.27 15.38
N THR A 105 2.22 2.93 15.23
CA THR A 105 1.23 2.90 16.32
C THR A 105 0.78 1.48 16.71
N SER A 106 1.07 0.48 15.87
CA SER A 106 0.69 -0.93 16.10
C SER A 106 1.86 -1.80 16.56
N THR A 107 2.68 -1.29 17.48
CA THR A 107 3.65 -2.13 18.21
C THR A 107 3.71 -1.70 19.67
N ARG A 108 2.73 -2.13 20.46
CA ARG A 108 2.97 -2.44 21.87
C ARG A 108 2.10 -3.63 22.25
N PRO A 109 2.70 -4.79 22.60
CA PRO A 109 2.07 -5.67 23.57
C PRO A 109 1.91 -4.95 24.92
#